data_AF-M2T9Q7-F1
#
_entry.id   AF-M2T9Q7-F1
#
_cell.length_a   1.000
_cell.length_b   1.000
_cell.length_c   1.000
_cell.angle_alpha   90.00
_cell.angle_beta   90.00
_cell.angle_gamma   90.00
#
_symmetry.space_group_name_H-M   'P 1'
#
loop_
_entity.id
_entity.type
_entity.pdbx_description
1 polymer ?
#
loop_
_entity_poly.entity_id
_entity_poly.type
_entity_poly.pdbx_seq_one_letter_code
_entity_poly.pdbx_strand_id
1 'polypeptide(L)'
;MALLQFGTTLVFGVPPLWNNENQPDPRLRKMQAILVGVLGTIPTLTLAYLTAPFVHQIFLQIPEHARRSRHDLLRFASTLRKNPLATANNKLEFVTLRIFPFRKHTTAFLHELRALPQRRFRLANIELPKTDAWAQRQREKGILKRVLDVINEPRFKFYVKEGRLYTMKTKVPGVWEEVAERIRDQTVAEMEEQERKSRDGAVAVARKPVVLAKRVSKPVLKVDERIKRQTTRSLRK
;
A
#
# COMPACT_ATOMS: atom_id res chain seq x y z
N MET A 1 -12.66 -18.54 13.51
CA MET A 1 -12.92 -19.91 13.01
C MET A 1 -12.17 -20.21 11.71
N ALA A 2 -12.39 -19.49 10.60
CA ALA A 2 -11.76 -19.80 9.31
C ALA A 2 -10.21 -19.85 9.31
N LEU A 3 -9.54 -18.96 10.04
CA LEU A 3 -8.07 -18.90 10.07
C LEU A 3 -7.41 -20.08 10.81
N LEU A 4 -8.07 -20.59 11.85
CA LEU A 4 -7.63 -21.82 12.52
C LEU A 4 -7.76 -23.01 11.58
N GLN A 5 -8.82 -23.07 10.76
CA GLN A 5 -9.04 -24.16 9.80
C GLN A 5 -7.93 -24.26 8.75
N PHE A 6 -7.39 -23.14 8.26
CA PHE A 6 -6.30 -23.17 7.28
C PHE A 6 -4.91 -23.43 7.91
N GLY A 7 -4.68 -22.94 9.13
CA GLY A 7 -3.49 -23.33 9.90
C GLY A 7 -3.48 -24.84 10.18
N THR A 8 -4.66 -25.40 10.50
CA THR A 8 -4.79 -26.84 10.76
C THR A 8 -4.61 -27.68 9.50
N THR A 9 -5.02 -27.24 8.31
CA THR A 9 -4.77 -28.03 7.09
C THR A 9 -3.29 -28.10 6.75
N LEU A 10 -2.54 -27.03 6.98
CA LEU A 10 -1.09 -27.01 6.74
C LEU A 10 -0.32 -27.85 7.76
N VAL A 11 -0.67 -27.75 9.04
CA VAL A 11 0.02 -28.46 10.13
C VAL A 11 -0.42 -29.92 10.25
N PHE A 12 -1.71 -30.22 10.08
CA PHE A 12 -2.26 -31.56 10.30
C PHE A 12 -2.66 -32.27 9.00
N GLY A 13 -2.94 -31.56 7.90
CA GLY A 13 -3.33 -32.18 6.63
C GLY A 13 -2.15 -32.52 5.72
N VAL A 14 -1.12 -31.66 5.67
CA VAL A 14 0.03 -31.86 4.77
C VAL A 14 0.94 -33.02 5.22
N PRO A 15 1.31 -33.19 6.50
CA PRO A 15 2.23 -34.27 6.89
C PRO A 15 1.70 -35.69 6.63
N PRO A 16 0.42 -36.00 6.93
CA PRO A 16 -0.14 -37.31 6.58
C PRO A 16 -0.14 -37.56 5.07
N LEU A 17 -0.46 -36.55 4.25
CA LEU A 17 -0.40 -36.67 2.79
C LEU A 17 1.03 -36.88 2.29
N TRP A 18 2.01 -36.23 2.92
CA TRP A 18 3.42 -36.36 2.55
C TRP A 18 3.97 -37.77 2.83
N ASN A 19 3.53 -38.39 3.92
CA ASN A 19 3.97 -39.71 4.38
C ASN A 19 3.00 -40.85 4.01
N ASN A 20 1.95 -40.58 3.22
CA ASN A 20 0.93 -41.57 2.88
C ASN A 20 1.52 -42.79 2.14
N GLU A 21 1.48 -43.98 2.73
CA GLU A 21 1.99 -45.21 2.13
C GLU A 21 1.03 -45.83 1.10
N ASN A 22 -0.25 -45.43 1.12
CA ASN A 22 -1.27 -45.99 0.23
C ASN A 22 -1.17 -45.52 -1.23
N GLN A 23 -0.28 -44.56 -1.54
CA GLN A 23 0.01 -44.13 -2.91
C GLN A 23 1.42 -44.59 -3.31
N PRO A 24 1.55 -45.53 -4.27
CA PRO A 24 2.84 -46.09 -4.65
C PRO A 24 3.74 -45.09 -5.38
N ASP A 25 3.16 -44.08 -6.06
CA ASP A 25 3.92 -43.07 -6.79
C ASP A 25 4.39 -41.92 -5.87
N PRO A 26 5.69 -41.81 -5.56
CA PRO A 26 6.20 -40.81 -4.62
C PRO A 26 6.10 -39.38 -5.17
N ARG A 27 6.09 -39.21 -6.50
CA ARG A 27 5.95 -37.90 -7.15
C ARG A 27 4.54 -37.35 -7.00
N LEU A 28 3.52 -38.19 -7.25
CA LEU A 28 2.11 -37.80 -7.14
C LEU A 28 1.77 -37.43 -5.70
N ARG A 29 2.21 -38.24 -4.73
CA ARG A 29 2.01 -37.97 -3.30
C ARG A 29 2.58 -36.60 -2.86
N LYS A 30 3.85 -36.34 -3.22
CA LYS A 30 4.50 -35.05 -2.91
C LYS A 30 3.79 -33.89 -3.61
N MET A 31 3.37 -34.05 -4.86
CA MET A 31 2.61 -33.03 -5.58
C MET A 31 1.27 -32.73 -4.94
N GLN A 32 0.52 -33.75 -4.50
CA GLN A 32 -0.75 -33.56 -3.79
C GLN A 32 -0.55 -32.82 -2.47
N ALA A 33 0.45 -33.21 -1.68
CA ALA A 33 0.78 -32.54 -0.43
C ALA A 33 1.16 -31.06 -0.65
N ILE A 34 1.97 -30.76 -1.67
CA ILE A 34 2.31 -29.38 -2.07
C ILE A 34 1.06 -28.62 -2.51
N LEU A 35 0.22 -29.21 -3.36
CA LEU A 35 -0.98 -28.58 -3.87
C LEU A 35 -1.96 -28.23 -2.75
N VAL A 36 -2.20 -29.16 -1.82
CA VAL A 36 -3.03 -28.92 -0.63
C VAL A 36 -2.44 -27.84 0.25
N GLY A 37 -1.12 -27.83 0.45
CA GLY A 37 -0.43 -26.77 1.21
C GLY A 37 -0.57 -25.39 0.56
N VAL A 38 -0.39 -25.30 -0.77
CA VAL A 38 -0.52 -24.04 -1.52
C VAL A 38 -1.98 -23.56 -1.53
N LEU A 39 -2.94 -24.45 -1.80
CA LEU A 39 -4.36 -24.12 -1.79
C LEU A 39 -4.86 -23.72 -0.39
N GLY A 40 -4.28 -24.26 0.68
CA GLY A 40 -4.59 -23.85 2.06
C GLY A 40 -3.98 -22.49 2.45
N THR A 41 -2.78 -22.17 1.95
CA THR A 41 -2.08 -20.92 2.29
C THR A 41 -2.65 -19.71 1.56
N ILE A 42 -3.05 -19.85 0.28
CA ILE A 42 -3.52 -18.73 -0.54
C ILE A 42 -4.71 -17.99 0.10
N PRO A 43 -5.84 -18.64 0.47
CA PRO A 43 -6.98 -17.96 1.08
C PRO A 43 -6.61 -17.26 2.39
N THR A 44 -5.71 -17.85 3.17
CA THR A 44 -5.22 -17.27 4.42
C THR A 44 -4.44 -15.99 4.15
N LEU A 45 -3.50 -16.02 3.21
CA LEU A 45 -2.71 -14.84 2.82
C LEU A 45 -3.60 -13.76 2.21
N THR A 46 -4.56 -14.14 1.36
CA THR A 46 -5.53 -13.21 0.78
C THR A 46 -6.38 -12.55 1.86
N LEU A 47 -6.92 -13.31 2.82
CA LEU A 47 -7.67 -12.76 3.94
C LEU A 47 -6.78 -11.87 4.82
N ALA A 48 -5.52 -12.25 5.05
CA ALA A 48 -4.55 -11.43 5.77
C ALA A 48 -4.38 -10.07 5.11
N TYR A 49 -4.23 -10.09 3.79
CA TYR A 49 -4.03 -8.89 2.99
C TYR A 49 -5.28 -8.01 2.96
N LEU A 50 -6.46 -8.60 2.79
CA LEU A 50 -7.73 -7.88 2.77
C LEU A 50 -8.07 -7.25 4.13
N THR A 51 -7.75 -7.93 5.23
CA THR A 51 -7.97 -7.44 6.60
C THR A 51 -6.88 -6.48 7.09
N ALA A 52 -5.72 -6.45 6.44
CA ALA A 52 -4.56 -5.65 6.84
C ALA A 52 -4.82 -4.13 7.01
N PRO A 53 -5.63 -3.44 6.18
CA PRO A 53 -5.88 -2.01 6.38
C PRO A 53 -6.78 -1.74 7.58
N PHE A 54 -7.57 -2.71 8.06
CA PHE A 54 -8.56 -2.45 9.11
C PHE A 54 -7.92 -2.16 10.45
N VAL A 55 -8.17 -0.96 10.96
CA VAL A 55 -7.64 -0.50 12.24
C VAL A 55 -8.54 -0.98 13.38
N HIS A 56 -7.92 -1.60 14.38
CA HIS A 56 -8.57 -2.02 15.61
C HIS A 56 -8.60 -0.91 16.66
N GLN A 57 -7.46 -0.26 16.88
CA GLN A 57 -7.27 0.78 17.89
C GLN A 57 -6.35 1.87 17.36
N ILE A 58 -6.60 3.10 17.82
CA ILE A 58 -5.80 4.28 17.49
C ILE A 58 -5.38 4.91 18.79
N PHE A 59 -4.07 5.13 18.94
CA PHE A 59 -3.52 5.87 20.07
C PHE A 59 -3.05 7.23 19.58
N LEU A 60 -3.54 8.28 20.23
CA LEU A 60 -3.04 9.63 20.05
C LEU A 60 -2.06 9.93 21.18
N GLN A 61 -0.87 10.42 20.85
CA GLN A 61 0.06 10.90 21.86
C GLN A 61 -0.49 12.21 22.45
N ILE A 62 -1.06 12.13 23.65
CA ILE A 62 -1.70 13.27 24.32
C ILE A 62 -0.71 13.88 25.33
N PRO A 63 -0.50 15.22 25.32
CA PRO A 63 0.32 15.90 26.33
C PRO A 63 -0.34 15.91 27.71
N GLU A 64 0.43 16.05 28.78
CA GLU A 64 -0.06 15.88 30.16
C GLU A 64 -1.25 16.79 30.52
N HIS A 65 -1.23 18.05 30.08
CA HIS A 65 -2.32 19.00 30.35
C HIS A 65 -3.66 18.56 29.74
N ALA A 66 -3.64 17.88 28.59
CA ALA A 66 -4.84 17.42 27.90
C ALA A 66 -5.36 16.07 28.40
N ARG A 67 -4.61 15.38 29.28
CA ARG A 67 -5.04 14.10 29.89
C ARG A 67 -5.97 14.27 31.10
N ARG A 68 -6.02 15.47 31.69
CA ARG A 68 -6.70 15.73 32.97
C ARG A 68 -8.21 15.61 32.88
N SER A 69 -8.82 16.16 31.83
CA SER A 69 -10.26 16.13 31.64
C SER A 69 -10.64 15.86 30.18
N ARG A 70 -11.85 15.34 29.97
CA ARG A 70 -12.41 15.15 28.63
C ARG A 70 -12.55 16.48 27.88
N HIS A 71 -12.90 17.55 28.60
CA HIS A 71 -13.05 18.87 28.00
C HIS A 71 -11.69 19.39 27.49
N ASP A 72 -10.62 19.23 28.26
CA ASP A 72 -9.27 19.61 27.83
C ASP A 72 -8.80 18.80 26.64
N LEU A 73 -9.16 17.51 26.58
CA LEU A 73 -8.82 16.66 25.44
C LEU A 73 -9.54 17.08 24.15
N LEU A 74 -10.82 17.44 24.24
CA LEU A 74 -11.59 17.99 23.11
C LEU A 74 -11.06 19.37 22.69
N ARG A 75 -10.69 20.22 23.66
CA ARG A 75 -10.03 21.51 23.39
C ARG A 75 -8.69 21.33 22.70
N PHE A 76 -7.91 20.35 23.13
CA PHE A 76 -6.67 19.97 22.47
C PHE A 76 -6.93 19.49 21.03
N ALA A 77 -7.86 18.56 20.83
CA ALA A 77 -8.20 18.04 19.50
C ALA A 77 -8.69 19.15 18.54
N SER A 78 -9.57 20.03 19.00
CA SER A 78 -10.02 21.19 18.23
C SER A 78 -8.90 22.21 17.98
N THR A 79 -7.92 22.33 18.88
CA THR A 79 -6.71 23.15 18.66
C THR A 79 -5.81 22.53 17.59
N LEU A 80 -5.67 21.21 17.54
CA LEU A 80 -4.93 20.52 16.45
C LEU A 80 -5.55 20.79 15.08
N ARG A 81 -6.88 20.88 15.04
CA ARG A 81 -7.60 21.23 13.82
C ARG A 81 -7.32 22.66 13.38
N LYS A 82 -7.47 23.61 14.30
CA LYS A 82 -7.35 25.05 14.03
C LYS A 82 -5.90 25.50 13.78
N ASN A 83 -4.94 24.88 14.46
CA ASN A 83 -3.53 25.27 14.38
C ASN A 83 -2.69 24.19 13.67
N PRO A 84 -2.30 24.40 12.41
CA PRO A 84 -1.52 23.43 11.66
C PRO A 84 -0.12 23.22 12.22
N LEU A 85 0.51 24.23 12.84
CA LEU A 85 1.85 24.12 13.41
C LEU A 85 1.89 23.21 14.64
N ALA A 86 0.82 23.25 15.45
CA ALA A 86 0.67 22.33 16.58
C ALA A 86 0.57 20.86 16.13
N THR A 87 0.24 20.60 14.86
CA THR A 87 0.10 19.24 14.33
C THR A 87 1.46 18.53 14.13
N ALA A 88 2.56 19.27 14.00
CA ALA A 88 3.87 18.72 13.62
C ALA A 88 4.39 17.64 14.60
N ASN A 89 4.23 17.89 15.90
CA ASN A 89 4.82 17.05 16.95
C ASN A 89 3.89 15.92 17.43
N ASN A 90 2.65 15.87 16.94
CA ASN A 90 1.67 14.90 17.42
C ASN A 90 1.75 13.59 16.66
N LYS A 91 1.96 12.50 17.41
CA LYS A 91 2.06 11.14 16.87
C LYS A 91 0.74 10.40 17.03
N LEU A 92 0.38 9.66 16.00
CA LEU A 92 -0.69 8.68 15.98
C LEU A 92 -0.11 7.29 15.83
N GLU A 93 -0.61 6.35 16.61
CA GLU A 93 -0.26 4.94 16.50
C GLU A 93 -1.50 4.15 16.06
N PHE A 94 -1.38 3.49 14.92
CA PHE A 94 -2.42 2.64 14.37
C PHE A 94 -2.13 1.18 14.70
N VAL A 95 -3.05 0.55 15.44
CA VAL A 95 -3.03 -0.90 15.65
C VAL A 95 -3.97 -1.54 14.66
N THR A 96 -3.40 -2.30 13.72
CA THR A 96 -4.15 -2.98 12.65
C THR A 96 -4.57 -4.38 13.06
N LEU A 97 -5.69 -4.85 12.50
CA LEU A 97 -6.10 -6.25 12.61
C LEU A 97 -5.14 -7.13 11.82
N ARG A 98 -4.69 -8.23 12.44
CA ARG A 98 -3.82 -9.22 11.80
C ARG A 98 -4.30 -10.61 12.16
N ILE A 99 -3.96 -11.55 11.28
CA ILE A 99 -4.19 -12.99 11.51
C ILE A 99 -3.40 -13.47 12.73
N PHE A 100 -2.15 -13.02 12.87
CA PHE A 100 -1.31 -13.38 13.98
C PHE A 100 -1.59 -12.49 15.20
N PRO A 101 -1.57 -13.04 16.42
CA PRO A 101 -1.90 -12.31 17.66
C PRO A 101 -0.89 -11.20 18.01
N PHE A 102 0.21 -11.09 17.27
CA PHE A 102 1.21 -10.06 17.46
C PHE A 102 0.68 -8.69 17.04
N ARG A 103 0.52 -7.81 18.03
CA ARG A 103 0.15 -6.41 17.83
C ARG A 103 1.33 -5.70 17.15
N LYS A 104 1.22 -5.45 15.85
CA LYS A 104 2.09 -4.46 15.20
C LYS A 104 1.37 -3.12 15.16
N HIS A 105 2.04 -2.10 15.66
CA HIS A 105 1.61 -0.71 15.58
C HIS A 105 2.38 -0.01 14.46
N THR A 106 1.71 0.86 13.72
CA THR A 106 2.38 1.82 12.84
C THR A 106 2.26 3.19 13.49
N THR A 107 3.39 3.80 13.83
CA THR A 107 3.44 5.19 14.30
C THR A 107 3.64 6.13 13.12
N ALA A 108 2.84 7.18 13.05
CA ALA A 108 2.96 8.23 12.04
C ALA A 108 2.70 9.59 12.68
N PHE A 109 3.28 10.65 12.13
CA PHE A 109 2.92 11.99 12.57
C PHE A 109 1.60 12.42 11.93
N LEU A 110 0.80 13.19 12.67
CA LEU A 110 -0.51 13.63 12.19
C LEU A 110 -0.42 14.48 10.90
N HIS A 111 0.67 15.23 10.72
CA HIS A 111 0.89 16.06 9.53
C HIS A 111 1.33 15.26 8.29
N GLU A 112 1.75 14.01 8.47
CA GLU A 112 2.14 13.14 7.35
C GLU A 112 0.93 12.41 6.77
N LEU A 113 -0.17 12.27 7.52
CA LEU A 113 -1.33 11.48 7.11
C LEU A 113 -2.19 12.20 6.09
N ARG A 114 -2.72 11.45 5.12
CA ARG A 114 -3.64 11.96 4.10
C ARG A 114 -4.94 11.18 4.10
N ALA A 115 -6.04 11.89 3.94
CA ALA A 115 -7.35 11.31 3.74
C ALA A 115 -7.48 10.87 2.29
N LEU A 116 -7.95 9.65 2.09
CA LEU A 116 -8.24 9.13 0.77
C LEU A 116 -9.69 9.49 0.38
N PRO A 117 -9.95 9.91 -0.87
CA PRO A 117 -11.31 10.15 -1.33
C PRO A 117 -12.13 8.87 -1.27
N GLN A 118 -13.39 9.00 -0.86
CA GLN A 118 -14.33 7.89 -0.77
C GLN A 118 -14.63 7.35 -2.18
N ARG A 119 -14.34 6.06 -2.42
CA ARG A 119 -14.66 5.35 -3.67
C ARG A 119 -15.31 4.01 -3.35
N ARG A 120 -16.26 3.56 -4.18
CA ARG A 120 -17.14 2.39 -3.93
C ARG A 120 -16.43 1.05 -3.63
N PHE A 121 -15.16 0.90 -4.02
CA PHE A 121 -14.39 -0.34 -3.83
C PHE A 121 -13.10 -0.13 -3.03
N ARG A 122 -12.99 0.98 -2.29
CA ARG A 122 -11.76 1.30 -1.55
C ARG A 122 -11.84 0.77 -0.13
N LEU A 123 -10.82 0.00 0.26
CA LEU A 123 -10.69 -0.61 1.58
C LEU A 123 -9.93 0.24 2.60
N ALA A 124 -9.64 1.52 2.31
CA ALA A 124 -8.88 2.40 3.20
C ALA A 124 -9.29 3.86 3.00
N ASN A 125 -9.36 4.61 4.09
CA ASN A 125 -9.74 6.03 4.11
C ASN A 125 -8.60 6.94 4.56
N ILE A 126 -7.52 6.39 5.12
CA ILE A 126 -6.31 7.16 5.46
C ILE A 126 -5.11 6.48 4.80
N GLU A 127 -4.19 7.28 4.28
CA GLU A 127 -2.89 6.84 3.81
C GLU A 127 -1.74 7.61 4.43
N LEU A 128 -0.60 6.92 4.56
CA LEU A 128 0.69 7.51 4.82
C LEU A 128 1.41 7.60 3.48
N PRO A 129 1.56 8.80 2.88
CA PRO A 129 2.19 8.99 1.60
C PRO A 129 3.63 8.47 1.66
N LYS A 130 4.02 7.77 0.59
CA LYS A 130 5.34 7.17 0.50
C LYS A 130 6.28 8.17 -0.13
N THR A 131 7.45 8.35 0.48
CA THR A 131 8.49 9.21 -0.08
C THR A 131 9.09 8.59 -1.34
N ASP A 132 9.56 9.43 -2.27
CA ASP A 132 10.20 8.94 -3.51
C ASP A 132 11.43 8.08 -3.23
N ALA A 133 12.18 8.40 -2.15
CA ALA A 133 13.29 7.59 -1.67
C ALA A 133 12.85 6.17 -1.28
N TRP A 134 11.66 6.00 -0.68
CA TRP A 134 11.11 4.68 -0.40
C TRP A 134 10.82 3.92 -1.70
N ALA A 135 10.26 4.59 -2.70
CA ALA A 135 9.94 3.97 -3.98
C ALA A 135 11.21 3.52 -4.73
N GLN A 136 12.27 4.31 -4.69
CA GLN A 136 13.58 3.95 -5.26
C GLN A 136 14.16 2.70 -4.59
N ARG A 137 14.21 2.67 -3.25
CA ARG A 137 14.69 1.49 -2.49
C ARG A 137 13.90 0.22 -2.79
N GLN A 138 12.59 0.34 -3.05
CA GLN A 138 11.76 -0.82 -3.39
C GLN A 138 12.03 -1.32 -4.81
N ARG A 139 12.36 -0.42 -5.76
CA ARG A 139 12.75 -0.82 -7.12
C ARG A 139 14.06 -1.59 -7.14
N GLU A 140 15.01 -1.23 -6.28
CA GLU A 140 16.30 -1.91 -6.15
C GLU A 140 16.19 -3.32 -5.54
N LYS A 141 15.13 -3.60 -4.78
CA LYS A 141 14.92 -4.92 -4.17
C LYS A 141 14.48 -5.95 -5.21
N GLY A 142 15.06 -7.15 -5.13
CA GLY A 142 14.61 -8.33 -5.87
C GLY A 142 13.22 -8.82 -5.44
N ILE A 143 12.56 -9.60 -6.30
CA ILE A 143 11.16 -10.04 -6.14
C ILE A 143 10.94 -10.75 -4.80
N LEU A 144 11.81 -11.71 -4.43
CA LEU A 144 11.70 -12.44 -3.16
C LEU A 144 11.80 -11.53 -1.94
N LYS A 145 12.72 -10.55 -1.95
CA LYS A 145 12.85 -9.56 -0.87
C LYS A 145 11.60 -8.69 -0.76
N ARG A 146 11.00 -8.28 -1.89
CA ARG A 146 9.73 -7.53 -1.89
C ARG A 146 8.59 -8.34 -1.27
N VAL A 147 8.48 -9.63 -1.58
CA VAL A 147 7.43 -10.49 -1.01
C VAL A 147 7.61 -10.62 0.51
N LEU A 148 8.83 -10.89 0.98
CA LEU A 148 9.13 -10.96 2.41
C LEU A 148 8.88 -9.61 3.11
N ASP A 149 9.24 -8.51 2.47
CA ASP A 149 8.97 -7.17 2.99
C ASP A 149 7.48 -6.90 3.08
N VAL A 150 6.66 -7.28 2.09
CA VAL A 150 5.20 -7.08 2.15
C VAL A 150 4.56 -7.79 3.37
N ILE A 151 5.16 -8.86 3.86
CA ILE A 151 4.72 -9.58 5.06
C ILE A 151 5.13 -8.80 6.33
N ASN A 152 6.34 -8.22 6.34
CA ASN A 152 6.91 -7.56 7.51
C ASN A 152 6.62 -6.06 7.64
N GLU A 153 6.43 -5.37 6.52
CA GLU A 153 6.43 -3.91 6.42
C GLU A 153 5.24 -3.27 7.17
N PRO A 154 5.47 -2.13 7.85
CA PRO A 154 4.39 -1.31 8.36
C PRO A 154 3.43 -0.94 7.22
N ARG A 155 2.13 -1.03 7.50
CA ARG A 155 1.11 -0.69 6.51
C ARG A 155 1.03 0.83 6.38
N PHE A 156 0.79 1.29 5.17
CA PHE A 156 0.67 2.71 4.82
C PHE A 156 -0.77 3.11 4.49
N LYS A 157 -1.71 2.17 4.60
CA LYS A 157 -3.12 2.39 4.30
C LYS A 157 -3.93 1.85 5.45
N PHE A 158 -4.85 2.68 5.92
CA PHE A 158 -5.61 2.42 7.12
C PHE A 158 -7.09 2.63 6.82
N TYR A 159 -7.89 1.68 7.29
CA TYR A 159 -9.32 1.78 7.33
C TYR A 159 -9.77 2.05 8.75
N VAL A 160 -10.30 3.24 8.98
CA VAL A 160 -10.87 3.64 10.26
C VAL A 160 -12.36 3.86 10.09
N LYS A 161 -13.18 3.26 10.94
CA LYS A 161 -14.62 3.52 10.93
C LYS A 161 -14.87 4.94 11.44
N GLU A 162 -15.38 5.79 10.56
CA GLU A 162 -15.72 7.17 10.87
C GLU A 162 -17.19 7.27 11.29
N GLY A 163 -17.49 8.25 12.15
CA GLY A 163 -18.86 8.59 12.55
C GLY A 163 -19.14 8.35 14.04
N ARG A 164 -20.07 9.17 14.57
CA ARG A 164 -20.43 9.20 15.99
C ARG A 164 -20.88 7.84 16.52
N LEU A 165 -21.55 7.03 15.71
CA LEU A 165 -22.04 5.70 16.12
C LEU A 165 -20.91 4.75 16.56
N TYR A 166 -19.71 4.90 15.99
CA TYR A 166 -18.56 4.06 16.32
C TYR A 166 -17.74 4.62 17.49
N THR A 167 -17.71 5.95 17.64
CA THR A 167 -16.99 6.63 18.72
C THR A 167 -17.80 6.70 20.01
N MET A 168 -19.13 6.57 19.97
CA MET A 168 -19.98 6.49 21.18
C MET A 168 -19.58 5.33 22.11
N LYS A 169 -19.03 4.24 21.55
CA LYS A 169 -18.54 3.10 22.32
C LYS A 169 -17.13 3.30 22.86
N THR A 170 -16.39 4.31 22.42
CA THR A 170 -15.06 4.62 22.95
C THR A 170 -15.20 5.47 24.20
N LYS A 171 -14.20 5.43 25.08
CA LYS A 171 -14.17 6.26 26.30
C LYS A 171 -14.06 7.77 26.00
N VAL A 172 -13.83 8.13 24.74
CA VAL A 172 -13.53 9.50 24.31
C VAL A 172 -14.26 9.83 22.99
N PRO A 173 -15.58 10.08 23.03
CA PRO A 173 -16.33 10.45 21.84
C PRO A 173 -16.02 11.89 21.41
N GLY A 174 -15.84 12.12 20.11
CA GLY A 174 -15.61 13.43 19.49
C GLY A 174 -14.16 13.73 19.14
N VAL A 175 -13.19 13.10 19.80
CA VAL A 175 -11.76 13.41 19.59
C VAL A 175 -11.26 12.90 18.24
N TRP A 176 -11.68 11.70 17.85
CA TRP A 176 -11.26 11.14 16.56
C TRP A 176 -11.85 11.93 15.39
N GLU A 177 -13.07 12.44 15.53
CA GLU A 177 -13.75 13.24 14.51
C GLU A 177 -12.97 14.52 14.20
N GLU A 178 -12.54 15.27 15.23
CA GLU A 178 -11.73 16.47 15.04
C GLU A 178 -10.38 16.16 14.39
N VAL A 179 -9.74 15.04 14.79
CA VAL A 179 -8.47 14.58 14.20
C VAL A 179 -8.66 14.15 12.74
N ALA A 180 -9.72 13.41 12.43
CA ALA A 180 -10.01 12.95 11.09
C ALA A 180 -10.38 14.11 10.16
N GLU A 181 -11.15 15.09 10.65
CA GLU A 181 -11.43 16.33 9.91
C GLU A 181 -10.14 17.10 9.62
N ARG A 182 -9.21 17.20 10.59
CA ARG A 182 -7.90 17.80 10.34
C ARG A 182 -7.12 17.08 9.22
N ILE A 183 -7.10 15.75 9.20
CA ILE A 183 -6.43 14.96 8.14
C ILE A 183 -7.08 15.24 6.76
N ARG A 184 -8.41 15.37 6.71
CA ARG A 184 -9.12 15.75 5.48
C ARG A 184 -8.77 17.17 5.03
N ASP A 185 -8.79 18.13 5.94
CA ASP A 185 -8.46 19.54 5.66
C ASP A 185 -7.03 19.66 5.11
N GLN A 186 -6.06 18.91 5.67
CA GLN A 186 -4.69 18.83 5.13
C GLN A 186 -4.65 18.33 3.69
N THR A 187 -5.42 17.29 3.41
CA THR A 187 -5.44 16.65 2.09
C THR A 187 -6.04 17.59 1.05
N VAL A 188 -7.14 18.26 1.39
CA VAL A 188 -7.78 19.25 0.51
C VAL A 188 -6.82 20.41 0.22
N ALA A 189 -6.17 20.96 1.26
CA ALA A 189 -5.21 22.04 1.08
C ALA A 189 -4.04 21.64 0.17
N GLU A 190 -3.48 20.45 0.33
CA GLU A 190 -2.39 19.97 -0.53
C GLU A 190 -2.83 19.69 -1.97
N MET A 191 -4.03 19.13 -2.15
CA MET A 191 -4.61 18.93 -3.49
C MET A 191 -4.80 20.27 -4.19
N GLU A 192 -5.34 21.28 -3.50
CA GLU A 192 -5.49 22.63 -4.05
C GLU A 192 -4.15 23.29 -4.39
N GLU A 193 -3.14 23.14 -3.53
CA GLU A 193 -1.79 23.65 -3.82
C GLU A 193 -1.15 22.96 -5.04
N GLN A 194 -1.35 21.65 -5.17
CA GLN A 194 -0.84 20.88 -6.31
C GLN A 194 -1.56 21.26 -7.61
N GLU A 195 -2.87 21.51 -7.56
CA GLU A 195 -3.64 22.04 -8.67
C GLU A 195 -3.19 23.45 -9.08
N ARG A 196 -2.90 24.34 -8.13
CA ARG A 196 -2.36 25.68 -8.43
C ARG A 196 -0.99 25.60 -9.10
N LYS A 197 -0.06 24.81 -8.54
CA LYS A 197 1.28 24.61 -9.11
C LYS A 197 1.22 24.02 -10.52
N SER A 198 0.33 23.06 -10.76
CA SER A 198 0.19 22.47 -12.10
C SER A 198 -0.41 23.45 -13.12
N ARG A 199 -1.36 24.31 -12.72
CA ARG A 199 -1.90 25.37 -13.58
C ARG A 199 -0.85 26.42 -13.93
N ASP A 200 -0.10 26.91 -12.94
CA ASP A 200 0.95 27.93 -13.15
C ASP A 200 2.11 27.37 -14.00
N GLY A 201 2.48 26.11 -13.78
CA GLY A 201 3.48 25.40 -14.59
C GLY A 201 3.03 25.18 -16.05
N ALA A 202 1.75 24.88 -16.29
CA ALA A 202 1.21 24.73 -17.64
C ALA A 202 1.20 26.06 -18.41
N VAL A 203 0.94 27.19 -17.74
CA VAL A 203 1.01 28.53 -18.34
C VAL A 203 2.45 28.90 -18.69
N ALA A 204 3.44 28.48 -17.89
CA ALA A 204 4.86 28.72 -18.18
C ALA A 204 5.39 27.87 -19.36
N VAL A 205 4.89 26.64 -19.56
CA VAL A 205 5.32 25.76 -20.67
C VAL A 205 4.66 26.14 -22.00
N ALA A 206 3.46 26.73 -21.98
CA ALA A 206 2.75 27.18 -23.17
C ALA A 206 3.36 28.42 -23.86
N ARG A 207 4.39 29.05 -23.27
CA ARG A 207 5.06 30.25 -23.82
C ARG A 207 6.42 29.98 -24.49
N LYS A 208 6.79 28.73 -24.76
CA LYS A 208 7.91 28.48 -25.69
C LYS A 208 7.37 28.58 -27.11
N PRO A 209 7.76 29.58 -27.91
CA PRO A 209 7.43 29.59 -29.32
C PRO A 209 8.06 28.36 -29.95
N VAL A 210 7.21 27.47 -30.48
CA VAL A 210 7.63 26.37 -31.33
C VAL A 210 8.19 26.99 -32.60
N VAL A 211 9.49 27.25 -32.62
CA VAL A 211 10.21 27.48 -33.87
C VAL A 211 10.15 26.15 -34.61
N LEU A 212 9.31 26.10 -35.65
CA LEU A 212 9.19 25.03 -36.63
C LEU A 212 10.54 24.78 -37.30
N ALA A 213 11.40 24.00 -36.64
CA ALA A 213 12.56 23.39 -37.28
C ALA A 213 12.04 22.29 -38.21
N LYS A 214 11.90 22.66 -39.48
CA LYS A 214 11.61 21.79 -40.63
C LYS A 214 12.53 20.55 -40.57
N ARG A 215 11.99 19.43 -40.08
CA ARG A 215 12.66 18.12 -40.11
C ARG A 215 12.84 17.73 -41.58
N VAL A 216 14.07 17.80 -42.07
CA VAL A 216 14.48 17.19 -43.33
C VAL A 216 14.32 15.68 -43.16
N SER A 217 13.29 15.13 -43.81
CA SER A 217 13.07 13.70 -43.94
C SER A 217 14.19 13.11 -44.80
N LYS A 218 15.00 12.22 -44.23
CA LYS A 218 15.87 11.34 -45.02
C LYS A 218 14.98 10.32 -45.74
N PRO A 219 15.09 10.13 -47.07
CA PRO A 219 14.30 9.14 -47.78
C PRO A 219 14.75 7.72 -47.38
N VAL A 220 13.76 6.88 -47.09
CA VAL A 220 13.92 5.44 -46.87
C VAL A 220 14.22 4.80 -48.22
N LEU A 221 15.47 4.37 -48.42
CA LEU A 221 15.85 3.47 -49.51
C LEU A 221 15.20 2.10 -49.24
N LYS A 222 14.20 1.75 -50.05
CA LYS A 222 13.71 0.37 -50.18
C LYS A 222 14.78 -0.44 -50.91
N VAL A 223 15.46 -1.33 -50.21
CA VAL A 223 16.31 -2.36 -50.81
C VAL A 223 15.51 -3.67 -50.80
N ASP A 224 14.66 -3.83 -51.80
CA ASP A 224 14.11 -5.11 -52.21
C ASP A 224 14.88 -5.57 -53.45
N GLU A 225 16.06 -6.15 -53.26
CA GLU A 225 16.65 -7.01 -54.28
C GLU A 225 17.20 -8.28 -53.65
N ARG A 226 16.54 -9.39 -54.01
CA ARG A 226 16.92 -10.77 -53.72
C ARG A 226 18.34 -11.04 -54.25
N ILE A 227 19.32 -11.01 -53.36
CA ILE A 227 20.64 -11.59 -53.64
C ILE A 227 20.49 -13.11 -53.65
N LYS A 228 20.34 -13.70 -54.84
CA LYS A 228 20.49 -15.14 -55.08
C LYS A 228 21.95 -15.50 -54.87
N ARG A 229 22.23 -16.34 -53.88
CA ARG A 229 23.53 -17.00 -53.70
C ARG A 229 23.80 -17.88 -54.92
N GLN A 230 24.71 -17.46 -55.79
CA GLN A 230 25.38 -18.34 -56.75
C GLN A 230 26.59 -18.95 -56.07
N THR A 231 26.55 -20.26 -55.85
CA THR A 231 27.72 -21.07 -55.53
C THR A 231 28.41 -21.45 -56.83
N THR A 232 29.55 -20.83 -57.14
CA THR A 232 30.49 -21.35 -58.14
C THR A 232 31.71 -21.92 -57.44
N ARG A 233 31.85 -23.23 -57.58
CA ARG A 233 32.99 -24.06 -57.19
C ARG A 233 34.12 -23.76 -58.19
N SER A 234 35.23 -23.19 -57.74
CA SER A 234 36.45 -23.13 -58.55
C SER A 234 37.17 -24.48 -58.51
N LEU A 235 37.35 -25.07 -59.70
CA LEU A 235 38.26 -26.19 -59.94
C LEU A 235 39.67 -25.62 -60.13
N ARG A 236 40.63 -26.15 -59.37
CA ARG A 236 42.05 -25.83 -59.48
C ARG A 236 42.72 -26.92 -60.32
N LYS A 237 43.25 -26.54 -61.48
CA LYS A 237 44.47 -27.09 -62.09
C LYS A 237 45.17 -25.94 -62.78
#